data_AF-A0A392RX82-F1
#
_entry.id   AF-A0A392RX82-F1
#
_cell.length_a   1.000
_cell.length_b   1.000
_cell.length_c   1.000
_cell.angle_alpha   90.00
_cell.angle_beta   90.00
_cell.angle_gamma   90.00
#
_symmetry.space_group_name_H-M   'P 1'
#
loop_
_entity.id
_entity.type
_entity.pdbx_description
1 polymer ?
#
loop_
_entity_poly.entity_id
_entity_poly.type
_entity_poly.pdbx_seq_one_letter_code
_entity_poly.pdbx_strand_id
1 'polypeptide(L)'
;NLLEDSEGNPLLDSEGRQKTSAKLVDTKRLLGCKAQEDVDAFFLEMTSATARLRQAKNAKKKAAAILGISSSIPSGTPSGQVSPAPSIE
;
A
#
# COMPACT_ATOMS: atom_id res chain seq x y z
N ASN A 1 -3.27 -4.99 -7.41
CA ASN A 1 -2.30 -4.15 -6.68
C ASN A 1 -2.11 -4.81 -5.33
N LEU A 2 -0.95 -5.43 -5.10
CA LEU A 2 -0.67 -6.09 -3.85
C LEU A 2 -0.55 -5.05 -2.73
N LEU A 3 -1.20 -5.32 -1.59
CA LEU A 3 -1.10 -4.49 -0.40
C LEU A 3 0.09 -4.97 0.44
N GLU A 4 0.89 -4.01 0.88
CA GLU A 4 2.08 -4.20 1.73
C GLU A 4 1.99 -3.25 2.93
N ASP A 5 2.59 -3.65 4.06
CA ASP A 5 2.81 -2.76 5.20
C ASP A 5 3.95 -1.75 4.94
N SER A 6 4.33 -0.98 5.97
CA SER A 6 5.43 -0.02 5.88
C SER A 6 6.79 -0.68 5.67
N GLU A 7 6.95 -1.91 6.14
CA GLU A 7 8.17 -2.70 6.07
C GLU A 7 8.29 -3.45 4.73
N GLY A 8 7.20 -3.53 3.96
CA GLY A 8 7.15 -4.19 2.65
C GLY A 8 6.68 -5.65 2.70
N ASN A 9 6.12 -6.11 3.81
CA ASN A 9 5.57 -7.46 3.93
C ASN A 9 4.16 -7.53 3.32
N PRO A 10 3.78 -8.69 2.73
CA PRO A 10 2.44 -8.88 2.18
C PRO A 10 1.37 -8.82 3.27
N LEU A 11 0.36 -7.96 3.09
CA LEU A 11 -0.82 -7.96 3.97
C LEU A 11 -1.72 -9.15 3.59
N LEU A 12 -2.06 -10.02 4.54
CA LEU A 12 -2.88 -11.22 4.29
C LEU A 12 -4.34 -11.04 4.75
N ASP A 13 -5.28 -11.74 4.11
CA ASP A 13 -6.68 -11.87 4.55
C ASP A 13 -6.85 -13.02 5.56
N SER A 14 -8.09 -13.24 6.03
CA SER A 14 -8.42 -14.32 6.98
C SER A 14 -8.15 -15.72 6.44
N GLU A 15 -8.06 -15.88 5.13
CA GLU A 15 -7.75 -17.14 4.45
C GLU A 15 -6.24 -17.27 4.16
N GLY A 16 -5.42 -16.32 4.61
CA GLY A 16 -3.97 -16.31 4.40
C GLY A 16 -3.55 -15.87 2.99
N ARG A 17 -4.45 -15.31 2.17
CA ARG A 17 -4.14 -14.82 0.82
C ARG A 17 -3.71 -13.37 0.88
N GLN A 18 -2.81 -12.97 -0.01
CA GLN A 18 -2.36 -11.59 -0.07
C GLN A 18 -3.48 -10.65 -0.52
N LYS A 19 -3.79 -9.67 0.33
CA LYS A 19 -4.76 -8.62 0.08
C LYS A 19 -4.34 -7.81 -1.12
N THR A 20 -5.35 -7.39 -1.89
CA THR A 20 -5.16 -6.47 -3.00
C THR A 20 -6.08 -5.27 -2.85
N SER A 21 -5.65 -4.12 -3.36
CA SER A 21 -6.54 -2.98 -3.49
C SER A 21 -7.38 -3.10 -4.77
N ALA A 22 -8.66 -2.73 -4.66
CA ALA A 22 -9.54 -2.58 -5.80
C ALA A 22 -9.01 -1.48 -6.74
N LYS A 23 -9.08 -1.73 -8.04
CA LYS A 23 -8.83 -0.71 -9.06
C LYS A 23 -10.17 -0.30 -9.66
N LEU A 24 -10.45 1.00 -9.65
CA LEU A 24 -11.58 1.55 -10.38
C LEU A 24 -11.19 1.68 -11.86
N VAL A 25 -12.15 1.36 -12.73
CA VAL A 25 -12.02 1.48 -14.18
C VAL A 25 -13.04 2.53 -14.63
N ASP A 26 -12.62 3.42 -15.52
CA ASP A 26 -13.56 4.35 -16.16
C ASP A 26 -14.39 3.60 -17.20
N THR A 27 -15.54 3.09 -16.75
CA THR A 27 -16.45 2.32 -17.60
C THR A 27 -17.12 3.18 -18.66
N LYS A 28 -17.24 4.49 -18.46
CA LYS A 28 -17.84 5.39 -19.46
C LYS A 28 -16.90 5.55 -20.64
N ARG A 29 -15.61 5.77 -20.37
CA ARG A 29 -14.58 5.76 -21.41
C ARG A 29 -14.48 4.41 -22.12
N LEU A 30 -14.48 3.31 -21.36
CA LEU A 30 -14.42 1.96 -21.93
C LEU A 30 -15.59 1.65 -22.88
N LEU A 31 -16.82 1.97 -22.47
CA LEU A 31 -18.02 1.81 -23.32
C LEU A 31 -18.06 2.83 -24.48
N GLY A 32 -17.27 3.90 -24.38
CA GLY A 32 -17.13 4.94 -25.38
C GLY A 32 -16.15 4.61 -26.50
N CYS A 33 -15.29 3.60 -26.35
CA CYS A 33 -14.38 3.14 -27.41
C CYS A 33 -15.17 2.73 -28.66
N LYS A 34 -14.71 3.15 -29.85
CA LYS A 34 -15.36 2.83 -31.12
C LYS A 34 -14.50 1.93 -32.00
N ALA A 35 -13.19 1.92 -31.77
CA ALA A 35 -12.24 1.12 -32.53
C ALA A 35 -11.25 0.38 -31.62
N GLN A 36 -10.48 -0.55 -32.19
CA GLN A 36 -9.54 -1.38 -31.45
C GLN A 36 -8.42 -0.54 -30.84
N GLU A 37 -7.95 0.46 -31.57
CA GLU A 37 -6.95 1.43 -31.11
C GLU A 37 -7.38 2.19 -29.86
N ASP A 38 -8.68 2.49 -29.70
CA ASP A 38 -9.21 3.17 -28.51
C ASP A 38 -9.14 2.26 -27.28
N VAL A 39 -9.46 0.98 -27.47
CA VAL A 39 -9.43 -0.03 -26.41
C VAL A 39 -7.99 -0.27 -25.98
N ASP A 40 -7.08 -0.43 -26.94
CA ASP A 40 -5.66 -0.64 -26.68
C ASP A 40 -5.05 0.56 -25.94
N ALA A 41 -5.36 1.78 -26.40
CA ALA A 41 -4.94 3.02 -25.74
C ALA A 41 -5.48 3.10 -24.29
N PHE A 42 -6.74 2.74 -24.07
CA PHE A 42 -7.36 2.75 -22.74
C PHE A 42 -6.64 1.80 -21.76
N PHE A 43 -6.39 0.55 -22.16
CA PHE A 43 -5.71 -0.41 -21.30
C PHE A 43 -4.22 -0.08 -21.12
N LEU A 44 -3.57 0.49 -22.15
CA LEU A 44 -2.21 0.99 -22.06
C LEU A 44 -2.10 2.14 -21.05
N GLU A 45 -3.01 3.11 -21.07
CA GLU A 45 -3.08 4.21 -20.11
C GLU A 45 -3.30 3.67 -18.69
N MET A 46 -4.30 2.80 -18.49
CA MET A 46 -4.62 2.18 -17.20
C MET A 46 -3.42 1.43 -16.60
N THR A 47 -2.71 0.67 -17.43
CA THR A 47 -1.56 -0.15 -17.01
C THR A 47 -0.32 0.71 -16.77
N SER A 48 -0.04 1.68 -17.65
CA SER A 48 1.11 2.57 -17.53
C SER A 48 1.01 3.50 -16.31
N ALA A 49 -0.18 4.01 -16.00
CA ALA A 49 -0.44 4.78 -14.78
C ALA A 49 -0.13 3.95 -13.53
N THR A 50 -0.58 2.68 -13.50
CA THR A 50 -0.24 1.75 -12.40
C THR A 50 1.28 1.54 -12.30
N ALA A 51 1.96 1.32 -13.43
CA ALA A 51 3.39 1.06 -13.47
C ALA A 51 4.20 2.26 -12.95
N ARG A 52 3.85 3.47 -13.36
CA ARG A 52 4.47 4.72 -12.90
C ARG A 52 4.27 4.95 -11.41
N LEU A 53 3.07 4.70 -10.89
CA LEU A 53 2.79 4.81 -9.45
C LEU A 53 3.66 3.83 -8.64
N ARG A 54 3.80 2.59 -9.10
CA ARG A 54 4.68 1.60 -8.46
C ARG A 54 6.13 2.06 -8.45
N GLN A 55 6.64 2.56 -9.57
CA GLN A 55 8.00 3.08 -9.68
C GLN A 55 8.23 4.26 -8.72
N ALA A 56 7.28 5.20 -8.64
CA ALA A 56 7.36 6.34 -7.73
C ALA A 56 7.41 5.90 -6.26
N LYS A 57 6.57 4.93 -5.86
CA LYS A 57 6.61 4.35 -4.50
C LYS A 57 7.96 3.69 -4.20
N ASN A 58 8.50 2.92 -5.15
CA ASN A 58 9.77 2.23 -4.97
C ASN A 58 10.95 3.21 -4.93
N ALA A 59 10.93 4.25 -5.76
CA ALA A 59 11.92 5.33 -5.72
C ALA A 59 11.89 6.06 -4.38
N LYS A 60 10.71 6.34 -3.82
CA LYS A 60 10.56 6.91 -2.47
C LYS A 60 11.12 5.98 -1.39
N LYS A 61 10.81 4.68 -1.42
CA LYS A 61 11.38 3.69 -0.47
C LYS A 61 12.91 3.68 -0.56
N LYS A 62 13.48 3.66 -1.78
CA LYS A 62 14.93 3.71 -2.00
C LYS A 62 15.55 5.01 -1.47
N ALA A 63 14.92 6.16 -1.71
CA ALA A 63 15.39 7.45 -1.20
C ALA A 63 15.34 7.53 0.34
N ALA A 64 14.25 7.04 0.96
CA ALA A 64 14.12 6.99 2.41
C ALA A 64 15.17 6.08 3.07
N ALA A 65 15.45 4.93 2.46
CA ALA A 65 16.50 4.01 2.92
C ALA A 65 17.91 4.64 2.83
N ILE A 66 18.20 5.42 1.78
CA ILE A 66 19.49 6.10 1.61
C ILE A 66 19.67 7.25 2.61
N LEU A 67 18.60 7.98 2.93
CA LEU A 67 18.64 9.12 3.85
C LEU A 67 18.68 8.71 5.34
N GLY A 68 18.62 7.41 5.67
CA GLY A 68 18.64 6.93 7.05
C GLY A 68 17.45 7.38 7.90
N ILE A 69 16.41 7.95 7.29
CA ILE A 69 15.19 8.38 7.97
C ILE A 69 14.35 7.14 8.23
N SER A 70 14.71 6.40 9.28
CA SER A 70 13.75 5.54 9.97
C SER A 70 12.67 6.47 10.52
N SER A 71 11.47 6.42 9.95
CA SER A 71 10.31 7.08 10.55
C SER A 71 9.96 6.36 11.86
N SER A 72 10.63 6.72 12.94
CA SER A 72 10.15 6.47 14.28
C SER A 72 8.91 7.34 14.50
N ILE A 73 7.73 6.75 14.36
CA ILE A 73 6.54 7.35 14.96
C ILE A 73 6.71 7.19 16.48
N PRO A 74 6.59 8.25 17.30
CA PRO A 74 6.54 8.08 18.74
C PRO A 74 5.29 7.25 19.04
N SER A 75 5.49 6.06 19.59
CA SER A 75 4.42 5.17 20.05
C SER A 75 3.57 5.92 21.07
N GLY A 76 2.48 6.51 20.60
CA GLY A 76 1.51 7.21 21.41
C GLY A 76 0.57 6.22 22.07
N THR A 77 0.95 5.73 23.24
CA THR A 77 0.08 5.38 24.40
C THR A 77 0.97 4.86 25.55
N PRO A 78 1.13 5.58 26.68
CA PRO A 78 1.56 4.95 27.92
C PRO A 78 0.33 4.23 28.49
N SER A 79 0.07 3.03 27.99
CA SER A 79 -1.02 2.19 28.47
C SER A 79 -0.61 1.53 29.78
N GLY A 80 -1.22 1.99 30.87
CA GLY A 80 -1.41 1.19 32.09
C GLY A 80 -0.37 1.40 33.17
N GLN A 81 -0.69 2.30 34.11
CA GLN A 81 -0.30 2.10 35.50
C GLN A 81 -0.72 0.69 35.93
N VAL A 82 0.25 -0.15 36.27
CA VAL A 82 0.01 -1.31 37.14
C VAL A 82 0.75 -1.02 38.44
N SER A 83 -0.03 -0.72 39.47
CA SER A 83 0.41 -0.56 40.86
C SER A 83 1.24 -1.77 41.32
N PRO A 84 2.33 -1.58 42.09
CA PRO A 84 2.99 -2.67 42.77
C PRO A 84 2.18 -3.04 44.01
N ALA A 85 1.66 -4.26 44.08
CA ALA A 85 1.21 -4.84 45.33
C ALA A 85 2.42 -5.50 46.02
N PRO A 86 2.74 -5.16 47.29
CA PRO A 86 3.74 -5.89 48.06
C PRO A 86 3.06 -7.09 48.71
N SER A 87 3.73 -8.25 48.75
CA SER A 87 3.42 -9.23 49.78
C SER A 87 4.69 -9.96 50.20
N ILE A 88 5.06 -9.68 51.45
CA ILE A 88 5.90 -10.47 52.34
C ILE A 88 5.13 -11.73 52.73
N GLU A 89 5.76 -12.90 52.62
CA GLU A 89 6.05 -13.87 53.70
C GLU A 89 6.96 -14.98 53.17
#